data_AF-A0A517TX74-F1
#
_entry.id   AF-A0A517TX74-F1
#
_cell.length_a   1.000
_cell.length_b   1.000
_cell.length_c   1.000
_cell.angle_alpha   90.00
_cell.angle_beta   90.00
_cell.angle_gamma   90.00
#
_symmetry.space_group_name_H-M   'P 1'
#
loop_
_entity.id
_entity.type
_entity.pdbx_description
1 polymer ?
#
loop_
_entity_poly.entity_id
_entity_poly.type
_entity_poly.pdbx_seq_one_letter_code
_entity_poly.pdbx_strand_id
1 'polypeptide(L)'
;MLVAITVLCLWCCYSLLWIRQRHAAFRDGVSPRGAFAEDTLTPAPGLLWLFGEGGHTRIVVDTSLISEPERARLRRLFPEAEIREVDFSDPDGGY
;
A
#
# COMPACT_ATOMS: atom_id res chain seq x y z
N MET A 1 -19.96 -13.67 23.36
CA MET A 1 -18.65 -14.35 23.30
C MET A 1 -18.37 -14.93 21.91
N LEU A 2 -19.17 -15.89 21.40
CA LEU A 2 -18.96 -16.46 20.07
C LEU A 2 -18.93 -15.42 18.93
N VAL A 3 -19.88 -14.47 18.92
CA VAL A 3 -19.93 -13.41 17.90
C VAL A 3 -18.64 -12.58 17.87
N ALA A 4 -18.11 -12.20 19.03
CA ALA A 4 -16.88 -11.43 19.12
C ALA A 4 -15.67 -12.21 18.60
N ILE A 5 -15.59 -13.51 18.92
CA ILE A 5 -14.52 -14.40 18.42
C ILE A 5 -14.63 -14.55 16.89
N THR A 6 -15.83 -14.74 16.35
CA THR A 6 -16.02 -14.84 14.90
C THR A 6 -15.66 -13.55 14.17
N VAL A 7 -16.02 -12.39 14.73
CA VAL A 7 -15.64 -11.08 14.15
C VAL A 7 -14.12 -10.91 14.19
N LEU A 8 -13.47 -11.28 15.30
CA LEU A 8 -12.01 -11.20 15.42
C LEU A 8 -11.31 -12.15 14.43
N CYS A 9 -11.79 -13.38 14.26
CA CYS A 9 -11.24 -14.32 13.27
C CYS A 9 -11.40 -13.81 11.84
N LEU A 10 -12.58 -13.28 11.49
CA LEU A 10 -12.83 -12.68 10.18
C LEU A 10 -11.92 -11.47 9.94
N TRP A 11 -11.74 -10.62 10.97
CA TRP A 11 -10.83 -9.49 10.94
C TRP A 11 -9.38 -9.92 10.70
N CYS A 12 -8.90 -10.95 11.42
CA CYS A 12 -7.55 -11.48 11.23
C CYS A 12 -7.36 -12.06 9.82
N CYS A 13 -8.31 -12.85 9.32
CA CYS A 13 -8.25 -13.39 7.96
C CYS A 13 -8.24 -12.28 6.91
N TYR A 14 -9.09 -11.26 7.07
CA TYR A 14 -9.13 -10.10 6.19
C TYR A 14 -7.81 -9.34 6.21
N SER A 15 -7.24 -9.12 7.41
CA SER A 15 -5.96 -8.45 7.60
C SER A 15 -4.83 -9.19 6.90
N LEU A 16 -4.73 -10.51 7.08
CA LEU A 16 -3.71 -11.33 6.40
C LEU A 16 -3.84 -11.30 4.88
N LEU A 17 -5.07 -11.36 4.34
CA LEU A 17 -5.30 -11.27 2.91
C LEU A 17 -4.86 -9.90 2.38
N TRP A 18 -5.18 -8.83 3.10
CA TRP A 18 -4.79 -7.47 2.75
C TRP A 18 -3.26 -7.31 2.72
N ILE A 19 -2.55 -7.83 3.72
CA ILE A 19 -1.07 -7.84 3.76
C ILE A 19 -0.49 -8.57 2.55
N ARG A 20 -1.03 -9.76 2.22
CA ARG A 20 -0.57 -10.53 1.06
C ARG A 20 -0.74 -9.76 -0.24
N GLN A 21 -1.81 -8.99 -0.39
CA GLN A 21 -2.04 -8.16 -1.57
C GLN A 21 -1.05 -7.00 -1.65
N ARG A 22 -0.72 -6.35 -0.53
CA ARG A 22 0.30 -5.27 -0.48
C ARG A 22 1.68 -5.80 -0.89
N HIS A 23 2.10 -6.93 -0.33
CA HIS A 23 3.34 -7.59 -0.71
C HIS A 23 3.36 -8.09 -2.17
N ALA A 24 2.21 -8.45 -2.74
CA ALA A 24 2.12 -8.76 -4.16
C ALA A 24 2.34 -7.50 -5.01
N ALA A 25 1.69 -6.39 -4.69
CA ALA A 25 1.85 -5.13 -5.40
C ALA A 25 3.33 -4.67 -5.44
N PHE A 26 4.07 -4.84 -4.34
CA PHE A 26 5.50 -4.51 -4.32
C PHE A 26 6.37 -5.42 -5.19
N ARG A 27 5.99 -6.69 -5.38
CA ARG A 27 6.69 -7.59 -6.29
C ARG A 27 6.38 -7.29 -7.75
N ASP A 28 5.19 -6.76 -8.03
CA ASP A 28 4.72 -6.43 -9.36
C ASP A 28 5.27 -5.07 -9.88
N GLY A 29 6.25 -4.48 -9.18
CA GLY A 29 6.95 -3.28 -9.62
C GLY A 29 6.51 -1.98 -8.95
N VAL A 30 5.56 -2.03 -8.01
CA VAL A 30 5.22 -0.86 -7.18
C VAL A 30 6.35 -0.65 -6.18
N SER A 31 7.01 0.50 -6.20
CA SER A 31 8.08 0.80 -5.26
C SER A 31 7.59 1.78 -4.20
N PRO A 32 7.58 1.40 -2.90
CA PRO A 32 7.29 2.35 -1.84
C PRO A 32 8.44 3.35 -1.75
N ARG A 33 8.23 4.58 -2.21
CA ARG A 33 9.20 5.68 -2.04
C ARG A 33 8.96 6.30 -0.66
N GLY A 34 9.23 5.50 0.37
CA GLY A 34 9.08 5.85 1.79
C GLY A 34 10.34 5.60 2.62
N ALA A 35 11.21 4.68 2.23
CA ALA A 35 12.44 4.37 2.98
C ALA A 35 13.56 5.44 2.88
N PHE A 36 13.24 6.67 2.46
CA PHE A 36 14.20 7.78 2.41
C PHE A 36 13.91 8.75 3.55
N ALA A 37 14.61 8.53 4.68
CA ALA A 37 15.03 9.47 5.73
C ALA A 37 14.01 10.38 6.46
N GLU A 38 12.79 10.56 5.95
CA GLU A 38 11.74 11.40 6.55
C GLU A 38 10.47 10.58 6.79
N ASP A 39 10.62 9.38 7.35
CA ASP A 39 9.51 8.51 7.76
C ASP A 39 8.71 9.16 8.90
N THR A 40 7.80 10.06 8.54
CA THR A 40 6.64 10.37 9.38
C THR A 40 5.89 9.06 9.61
N LEU A 41 6.00 8.56 10.84
CA LEU A 41 5.29 7.40 11.44
C LEU A 41 3.82 7.38 11.03
N THR A 42 3.53 6.89 9.83
CA THR A 42 2.16 6.78 9.36
C THR A 42 1.68 5.42 9.82
N PRO A 43 0.72 5.35 10.74
CA PRO A 43 0.22 4.08 11.22
C PRO A 43 -0.41 3.32 10.05
N ALA A 44 -0.06 2.05 9.91
CA ALA A 44 -0.70 1.20 8.92
C ALA A 44 -2.22 1.15 9.19
N PRO A 45 -3.05 1.25 8.15
CA PRO A 45 -4.49 1.31 8.32
C PRO A 45 -5.01 -0.01 8.91
N GLY A 46 -6.17 0.04 9.59
CA GLY A 46 -6.84 -1.17 10.06
C GLY A 46 -6.06 -2.00 11.07
N LEU A 47 -5.29 -1.38 11.97
CA LEU A 47 -4.47 -2.07 12.98
C LEU A 47 -3.49 -3.10 12.36
N LEU A 48 -3.16 -2.97 11.07
CA LEU A 48 -2.15 -3.82 10.43
C LEU A 48 -0.78 -3.69 11.12
N TRP A 49 -0.54 -2.58 11.82
CA TRP A 49 0.62 -2.38 12.68
C TRP A 49 0.84 -3.48 13.73
N LEU A 50 -0.23 -4.21 14.12
CA LEU A 50 -0.21 -5.26 15.13
C LEU A 50 0.45 -6.52 14.55
N PHE A 51 0.45 -6.63 13.23
CA PHE A 51 1.13 -7.67 12.47
C PHE A 51 2.53 -7.24 12.01
N GLY A 52 3.04 -6.09 12.48
CA GLY A 52 4.38 -5.59 12.14
C GLY A 52 4.47 -4.86 10.80
N GLU A 53 3.34 -4.53 10.17
CA GLU A 53 3.30 -3.78 8.92
C GLU A 53 3.44 -2.27 9.17
N GLY A 54 4.29 -1.62 8.38
CA GLY A 54 4.41 -0.17 8.33
C GLY A 54 3.34 0.46 7.44
N GLY A 55 2.89 1.67 7.78
CA GLY A 55 2.14 2.49 6.84
C GLY A 55 3.08 3.09 5.81
N HIS A 56 2.57 3.34 4.60
CA HIS A 56 3.33 4.03 3.56
C HIS A 56 2.71 5.40 3.32
N THR A 57 3.50 6.46 3.47
CA THR A 57 3.06 7.83 3.18
C THR A 57 2.89 8.05 1.68
N ARG A 58 3.77 7.47 0.87
CA ARG A 58 3.81 7.69 -0.56
C ARG A 58 4.19 6.43 -1.32
N ILE A 59 3.46 6.18 -2.39
CA ILE A 59 3.73 5.10 -3.34
C ILE A 59 3.97 5.75 -4.69
N VAL A 60 5.13 5.47 -5.28
CA VAL A 60 5.46 5.93 -6.61
C VAL A 60 5.22 4.79 -7.57
N VAL A 61 4.48 5.09 -8.64
CA VAL A 61 4.28 4.12 -9.70
C VAL A 61 4.56 4.71 -11.06
N ASP A 62 5.08 3.86 -11.92
CA ASP A 62 5.37 4.20 -13.30
C ASP A 62 4.07 4.33 -14.11
N THR A 63 3.82 5.52 -14.64
CA THR A 63 2.65 5.83 -15.49
C THR A 63 2.61 4.99 -16.76
N SER A 64 3.78 4.55 -17.26
CA SER A 64 3.86 3.70 -18.46
C SER A 64 3.43 2.24 -18.19
N LEU A 65 3.43 1.81 -16.93
CA LEU A 65 3.16 0.43 -16.52
C LEU A 65 1.77 0.23 -15.90
N ILE A 66 1.07 1.31 -15.53
CA ILE A 66 -0.22 1.21 -14.82
C ILE A 66 -1.42 1.66 -15.67
N SER A 67 -2.39 0.75 -15.77
CA SER A 67 -3.72 1.07 -16.29
C SER A 67 -4.61 1.74 -15.21
N GLU A 68 -5.53 2.61 -15.59
CA GLU A 68 -6.54 3.21 -14.69
C GLU A 68 -7.25 2.24 -13.70
N PRO A 69 -7.68 1.02 -14.09
CA PRO A 69 -8.23 0.05 -13.13
C PRO A 69 -7.23 -0.38 -12.04
N GLU A 70 -5.95 -0.44 -12.36
CA GLU A 70 -4.89 -0.83 -11.44
C GLU A 70 -4.55 0.30 -10.47
N ARG A 71 -4.62 1.55 -10.94
CA ARG A 71 -4.55 2.75 -10.10
C ARG A 71 -5.67 2.76 -9.05
N ALA A 72 -6.91 2.50 -9.45
CA ALA A 72 -8.05 2.43 -8.54
C ALA A 72 -7.89 1.29 -7.51
N ARG A 73 -7.31 0.15 -7.93
CA ARG A 73 -6.97 -0.97 -7.05
C ARG A 73 -5.91 -0.58 -6.02
N LEU A 74 -4.85 0.12 -6.42
CA LEU A 74 -3.80 0.57 -5.50
C LEU A 74 -4.32 1.58 -4.48
N ARG A 75 -5.19 2.52 -4.88
CA ARG A 75 -5.83 3.46 -3.93
C ARG A 75 -6.65 2.76 -2.85
N ARG A 76 -7.29 1.63 -3.19
CA ARG A 76 -8.02 0.81 -2.23
C ARG A 76 -7.08 0.00 -1.33
N LEU A 77 -5.94 -0.41 -1.86
CA LEU A 77 -4.98 -1.27 -1.17
C LEU A 77 -4.09 -0.48 -0.19
N PHE A 78 -3.83 0.79 -0.51
CA PHE A 78 -3.05 1.74 0.26
C PHE A 78 -3.84 3.04 0.47
N PRO A 79 -4.95 3.02 1.22
CA PRO A 79 -5.77 4.21 1.47
C PRO A 79 -5.02 5.30 2.25
N GLU A 80 -3.97 4.94 2.96
CA GLU A 80 -3.10 5.83 3.72
C GLU A 80 -2.01 6.51 2.87
N ALA A 81 -1.76 6.01 1.66
CA ALA A 81 -0.65 6.46 0.83
C ALA A 81 -1.10 7.44 -0.27
N GLU A 82 -0.31 8.49 -0.46
CA GLU A 82 -0.39 9.32 -1.66
C GLU A 82 0.21 8.56 -2.85
N ILE A 83 -0.59 8.30 -3.89
CA ILE A 83 -0.09 7.68 -5.13
C ILE A 83 0.41 8.77 -6.07
N ARG A 84 1.72 8.80 -6.30
CA ARG A 84 2.35 9.66 -7.31
C ARG A 84 2.72 8.85 -8.54
N GLU A 85 2.34 9.39 -9.69
CA GLU A 85 2.72 8.87 -10.99
C GLU A 85 3.99 9.57 -11.44
N VAL A 86 4.97 8.78 -11.88
CA VAL A 86 6.23 9.26 -12.43
C VAL A 86 6.44 8.53 -13.75
N ASP A 87 6.70 9.26 -14.83
CA ASP A 87 7.12 8.63 -16.08
C ASP A 87 8.65 8.52 -16.06
N PHE A 88 9.16 7.31 -15.82
CA PHE A 88 10.61 7.07 -15.82
C PHE A 88 11.19 7.03 -17.25
N SER A 89 10.33 7.08 -18.27
CA SER A 89 10.70 7.13 -19.69
C SER A 89 11.04 8.55 -20.16
N ASP A 90 10.67 9.58 -19.38
CA ASP A 90 10.97 10.98 -19.66
C ASP A 90 12.15 11.45 -18.77
N PRO A 91 13.38 11.50 -19.30
CA PRO A 91 14.56 11.92 -18.53
C PRO A 91 14.51 13.41 -18.11
N ASP A 92 13.62 14.22 -18.67
CA ASP A 92 13.46 15.65 -18.37
C ASP A 92 12.19 15.96 -17.54
N GLY A 93 11.41 14.93 -17.18
CA GLY A 93 10.12 15.02 -16.47
C GLY A 93 10.20 15.27 -14.95
N GLY A 94 10.90 16.32 -14.54
CA GLY A 94 10.63 17.12 -13.33
C GLY A 94 10.88 16.51 -11.94
N TYR A 95 11.89 17.05 -11.24
CA TYR A 95 11.85 17.27 -9.78
C TYR A 95 11.33 18.68 -9.48
#